data_AF-L8WFJ7-F1
#
_entry.id   AF-L8WFJ7-F1
#
_cell.length_a   1.000
_cell.length_b   1.000
_cell.length_c   1.000
_cell.angle_alpha   90.00
_cell.angle_beta   90.00
_cell.angle_gamma   90.00
#
_symmetry.space_group_name_H-M   'P 1'
#
loop_
_entity.id
_entity.type
_entity.pdbx_description
1 polymer ?
#
loop_
_entity_poly.entity_id
_entity_poly.type
_entity_poly.pdbx_seq_one_letter_code
_entity_poly.pdbx_strand_id
1 'polypeptide(L)'
;MPAPSTFKRFVEVGRVVLVTSGPSEGKIATVVEIIDHNRAIIDGPTSGVPRQAFQYRHLVLTPFTVKGLPRGAGSGAVKKYVEKADIVAKWDASSWAKKRASVSKRRSLNDFERFSVLVYKKQRRDAARKSLAKAKKSAHVTKISASLIPAPACLTRQDKGDDHVDTGAEYRPLPFFSVPIVHGICPISDIIDLMSRSYLAIVRALSGLGQ
;
A
#
# COMPACT_ATOMS: atom_id res chain seq x y z
N MET A 1 -20.72 -6.01 22.75
CA MET A 1 -19.36 -6.14 22.18
C MET A 1 -18.59 -4.88 22.49
N PRO A 2 -17.33 -4.95 22.94
CA PRO A 2 -16.53 -3.74 23.12
C PRO A 2 -16.35 -3.01 21.78
N ALA A 3 -16.33 -1.67 21.80
CA ALA A 3 -16.15 -0.85 20.61
C ALA A 3 -14.80 -1.15 19.92
N PRO A 4 -14.71 -1.05 18.58
CA PRO A 4 -13.47 -1.30 17.87
C PRO A 4 -12.42 -0.26 18.29
N SER A 5 -11.30 -0.73 18.84
CA SER A 5 -10.18 0.11 19.25
C SER A 5 -9.46 0.71 18.04
N THR A 6 -9.03 1.97 18.14
CA THR A 6 -8.22 2.66 17.11
C THR A 6 -6.86 1.98 16.89
N PHE A 7 -6.31 1.34 17.91
CA PHE A 7 -5.04 0.63 17.84
C PHE A 7 -5.18 -0.70 17.08
N LYS A 8 -4.24 -0.98 16.17
CA LYS A 8 -4.25 -2.18 15.32
C LYS A 8 -3.25 -3.25 15.75
N ARG A 9 -2.23 -2.87 16.53
CA ARG A 9 -1.13 -3.74 16.94
C ARG A 9 -1.04 -3.72 18.45
N PHE A 10 -1.28 -4.88 19.04
CA PHE A 10 -1.27 -5.06 20.48
C PHE A 10 -0.12 -5.96 20.90
N VAL A 11 0.34 -5.76 22.12
CA VAL A 11 1.25 -6.68 22.79
C VAL A 11 0.40 -7.84 23.29
N GLU A 12 0.63 -9.02 22.71
CA GLU A 12 -0.09 -10.24 23.03
C GLU A 12 0.88 -11.43 22.86
N VAL A 13 0.52 -12.55 23.47
CA VAL A 13 1.27 -13.80 23.32
C VAL A 13 1.15 -14.28 21.87
N GLY A 14 2.27 -14.66 21.27
CA GLY A 14 2.34 -15.08 19.87
C GLY A 14 2.49 -13.93 18.88
N ARG A 15 2.52 -12.66 19.33
CA ARG A 15 2.80 -11.53 18.43
C ARG A 15 4.24 -11.58 17.94
N VAL A 16 4.43 -11.44 16.64
CA VAL A 16 5.75 -11.37 16.02
C VAL A 16 6.26 -9.94 16.11
N VAL A 17 7.51 -9.81 16.50
CA VAL A 17 8.15 -8.56 16.83
C VAL A 17 9.50 -8.52 16.16
N LEU A 18 9.89 -7.31 15.77
CA LEU A 18 11.21 -7.03 15.27
C LEU A 18 12.07 -6.42 16.38
N VAL A 19 13.27 -6.95 16.53
CA VAL A 19 14.28 -6.39 17.45
C VAL A 19 14.99 -5.22 16.76
N THR A 20 15.01 -4.05 17.42
CA THR A 20 15.60 -2.81 16.88
C THR A 20 16.98 -2.51 17.43
N SER A 21 17.33 -3.06 18.60
CA SER A 21 18.60 -2.78 19.26
C SER A 21 19.13 -4.04 19.94
N GLY A 22 20.44 -4.08 20.19
CA GLY A 22 21.09 -5.18 20.88
C GLY A 22 21.70 -6.23 19.94
N PRO A 23 22.18 -7.37 20.49
CA PRO A 23 22.96 -8.35 19.72
C PRO A 23 22.15 -9.08 18.63
N SER A 24 20.83 -8.99 18.68
CA SER A 24 19.90 -9.61 17.74
C SER A 24 19.16 -8.59 16.87
N GLU A 25 19.73 -7.41 16.65
CA GLU A 25 19.12 -6.35 15.83
C GLU A 25 18.74 -6.85 14.42
N GLY A 26 17.57 -6.42 13.96
CA GLY A 26 17.08 -6.71 12.61
C GLY A 26 16.43 -8.09 12.45
N LYS A 27 16.54 -8.96 13.46
CA LYS A 27 15.92 -10.29 13.50
C LYS A 27 14.50 -10.21 14.05
N ILE A 28 13.67 -11.16 13.62
CA ILE A 28 12.30 -11.33 14.14
C ILE A 28 12.30 -12.29 15.32
N ALA A 29 11.39 -12.05 16.26
CA ALA A 29 11.16 -12.88 17.42
C ALA A 29 9.65 -12.90 17.74
N THR A 30 9.21 -13.84 18.56
CA THR A 30 7.82 -13.95 19.01
C THR A 30 7.75 -13.63 20.50
N VAL A 31 6.75 -12.86 20.92
CA VAL A 31 6.46 -12.63 22.34
C VAL A 31 5.83 -13.88 22.92
N VAL A 32 6.48 -14.47 23.92
CA VAL A 32 5.98 -15.70 24.59
C VAL A 32 5.28 -15.37 25.89
N GLU A 33 5.79 -14.37 26.58
CA GLU A 33 5.43 -14.04 27.95
C GLU A 33 5.50 -12.53 28.16
N ILE A 34 4.46 -11.97 28.76
CA ILE A 34 4.43 -10.58 29.20
C ILE A 34 4.84 -10.61 30.68
N ILE A 35 5.96 -10.00 31.01
CA ILE A 35 6.45 -9.93 32.39
C ILE A 35 5.79 -8.73 33.07
N ASP A 36 6.12 -7.54 32.59
CA ASP A 36 5.62 -6.27 33.11
C ASP A 36 5.14 -5.39 31.94
N HIS A 37 4.68 -4.17 32.25
CA HIS A 37 4.35 -3.16 31.24
C HIS A 37 5.50 -2.75 30.33
N ASN A 38 6.74 -2.93 30.79
CA ASN A 38 7.93 -2.50 30.07
C ASN A 38 8.70 -3.63 29.38
N ARG A 39 8.47 -4.90 29.77
CA ARG A 39 9.28 -6.05 29.35
C ARG A 39 8.45 -7.28 29.02
N ALA A 40 8.91 -8.03 28.03
CA ALA A 40 8.41 -9.35 27.65
C ALA A 40 9.55 -10.36 27.51
N ILE A 41 9.27 -11.65 27.63
CA ILE A 41 10.17 -12.69 27.14
C ILE A 41 9.92 -12.84 25.65
N ILE A 42 10.99 -12.64 24.89
CA ILE A 42 11.03 -12.88 23.45
C ILE A 42 11.73 -14.20 23.18
N ASP A 43 11.31 -14.88 22.13
CA ASP A 43 11.93 -16.12 21.66
C ASP A 43 11.87 -16.20 20.13
N GLY A 44 12.96 -16.60 19.50
CA GLY A 44 13.08 -16.66 18.05
C GLY A 44 14.00 -17.79 17.60
N PRO A 45 13.63 -19.06 17.82
CA PRO A 45 14.49 -20.20 17.55
C PRO A 45 14.86 -20.32 16.07
N THR A 46 13.97 -19.95 15.15
CA THR A 46 14.21 -19.98 13.70
C THR A 46 15.11 -18.82 13.23
N SER A 47 15.05 -17.67 13.90
CA SER A 47 15.83 -16.48 13.54
C SER A 47 17.13 -16.34 14.32
N GLY A 48 17.42 -17.29 15.21
CA GLY A 48 18.61 -17.28 16.07
C GLY A 48 18.59 -16.15 17.09
N VAL A 49 17.42 -15.84 17.65
CA VAL A 49 17.27 -14.95 18.81
C VAL A 49 17.09 -15.83 20.05
N PRO A 50 17.98 -15.74 21.06
CA PRO A 50 17.86 -16.55 22.26
C PRO A 50 16.66 -16.10 23.09
N ARG A 51 16.12 -17.04 23.87
CA ARG A 51 15.06 -16.74 24.83
C ARG A 51 15.60 -15.80 25.91
N GLN A 52 15.05 -14.59 25.99
CA GLN A 52 15.51 -13.57 26.94
C GLN A 52 14.39 -12.60 27.30
N ALA A 53 14.50 -11.98 28.48
CA ALA A 53 13.67 -10.84 28.83
C ALA A 53 14.15 -9.59 28.07
N PHE A 54 13.24 -8.90 27.41
CA PHE A 54 13.56 -7.77 26.56
C PHE A 54 12.53 -6.65 26.69
N GLN A 55 12.98 -5.41 26.58
CA GLN A 55 12.15 -4.23 26.79
C GLN A 55 11.36 -3.85 25.53
N TYR A 56 10.11 -3.41 25.69
CA TYR A 56 9.27 -3.03 24.54
C TYR A 56 9.78 -1.81 23.77
N ARG A 57 10.56 -0.93 24.42
CA ARG A 57 11.14 0.26 23.78
C ARG A 57 12.06 -0.09 22.60
N HIS A 58 12.72 -1.23 22.66
CA HIS A 58 13.64 -1.73 21.62
C HIS A 58 12.97 -2.71 20.66
N LEU A 59 11.65 -2.84 20.73
CA LEU A 59 10.84 -3.77 19.96
C LEU A 59 9.86 -3.01 19.08
N VAL A 60 9.69 -3.48 17.84
CA VAL A 60 8.64 -2.97 16.96
C VAL A 60 7.68 -4.08 16.63
N LEU A 61 6.42 -3.89 17.02
CA LEU A 61 5.34 -4.85 16.78
C LEU A 61 5.05 -4.94 15.28
N THR A 62 5.02 -6.17 14.76
CA THR A 62 4.66 -6.45 13.37
C THR A 62 3.17 -6.82 13.26
N PRO A 63 2.56 -6.80 12.06
CA PRO A 63 1.16 -7.21 11.92
C PRO A 63 0.94 -8.72 12.08
N PHE A 64 2.00 -9.53 12.09
CA PHE A 64 1.90 -10.99 12.12
C PHE A 64 1.72 -11.53 13.53
N THR A 65 0.85 -12.53 13.67
CA THR A 65 0.57 -13.22 14.93
C THR A 65 0.57 -14.72 14.72
N VAL A 66 1.15 -15.43 15.69
CA VAL A 66 1.10 -16.88 15.81
C VAL A 66 -0.10 -17.22 16.69
N LYS A 67 -1.19 -17.67 16.06
CA LYS A 67 -2.42 -18.02 16.78
C LYS A 67 -2.24 -19.32 17.56
N GLY A 68 -2.78 -19.37 18.78
CA GLY A 68 -2.82 -20.59 19.60
C GLY A 68 -1.51 -20.94 20.30
N LEU A 69 -0.57 -19.99 20.42
CA LEU A 69 0.63 -20.19 21.24
C LEU A 69 0.25 -20.13 22.73
N PRO A 70 0.49 -21.18 23.53
CA PRO A 70 0.22 -21.13 24.95
C PRO A 70 1.19 -20.17 25.66
N ARG A 71 0.70 -19.53 26.71
CA ARG A 71 1.47 -18.61 27.54
C ARG A 71 2.67 -19.34 28.16
N GLY A 72 3.87 -18.77 28.02
CA GLY A 72 5.07 -19.38 28.60
C GLY A 72 5.63 -20.60 27.85
N ALA A 73 5.17 -20.87 26.61
CA ALA A 73 5.67 -21.97 25.78
C ALA A 73 7.21 -22.02 25.69
N GLY A 74 7.79 -23.22 25.79
CA GLY A 74 9.23 -23.43 25.55
C GLY A 74 9.62 -23.27 24.09
N SER A 75 10.91 -23.05 23.82
CA SER A 75 11.43 -22.74 22.47
C SER A 75 11.12 -23.83 21.43
N GLY A 76 11.09 -25.10 21.85
CA GLY A 76 10.70 -26.20 20.97
C GLY A 76 9.25 -26.15 20.52
N ALA A 77 8.33 -25.70 21.38
CA ALA A 77 6.95 -25.47 21.00
C ALA A 77 6.85 -24.25 20.08
N VAL A 78 7.48 -23.13 20.45
CA VAL A 78 7.49 -21.90 19.64
C VAL A 78 7.96 -22.17 18.21
N LYS A 79 9.04 -22.95 18.04
CA LYS A 79 9.54 -23.35 16.71
C LYS A 79 8.45 -24.04 15.87
N LYS A 80 7.76 -25.03 16.44
CA LYS A 80 6.68 -25.76 15.76
C LYS A 80 5.55 -24.82 15.32
N TYR A 81 5.14 -23.88 16.17
CA TYR A 81 4.05 -22.95 15.82
C TYR A 81 4.48 -21.91 14.79
N VAL A 82 5.72 -21.42 14.86
CA VAL A 82 6.29 -20.47 13.89
C VAL A 82 6.41 -21.11 12.50
N GLU A 83 6.83 -22.37 12.44
CA GLU A 83 6.90 -23.16 11.22
C GLU A 83 5.50 -23.46 10.67
N LYS A 84 4.56 -23.94 11.50
CA LYS A 84 3.15 -24.16 11.09
C LYS A 84 2.47 -22.90 10.54
N ALA A 85 2.87 -21.73 11.02
CA ALA A 85 2.31 -20.46 10.59
C ALA A 85 3.13 -19.80 9.47
N ASP A 86 4.21 -20.42 8.99
CA ASP A 86 5.11 -19.92 7.93
C ASP A 86 5.50 -18.44 8.11
N ILE A 87 5.78 -18.03 9.34
CA ILE A 87 5.99 -16.62 9.68
C ILE A 87 7.20 -16.04 8.96
N VAL A 88 8.27 -16.82 8.79
CA VAL A 88 9.49 -16.37 8.12
C VAL A 88 9.20 -16.05 6.65
N ALA A 89 8.51 -16.95 5.95
CA ALA A 89 8.11 -16.72 4.56
C ALA A 89 7.19 -15.49 4.42
N LYS A 90 6.22 -15.34 5.33
CA LYS A 90 5.33 -14.15 5.37
C LYS A 90 6.11 -12.86 5.64
N TRP A 91 7.10 -12.93 6.52
CA TRP A 91 7.98 -11.81 6.83
C TRP A 91 8.79 -11.41 5.60
N ASP A 92 9.44 -12.36 4.92
CA ASP A 92 10.27 -12.10 3.73
C ASP A 92 9.45 -11.61 2.53
N ALA A 93 8.21 -12.07 2.39
CA ALA A 93 7.27 -11.58 1.39
C ALA A 93 6.84 -10.12 1.64
N SER A 94 6.89 -9.65 2.89
CA SER A 94 6.43 -8.32 3.26
C SER A 94 7.26 -7.20 2.62
N SER A 95 6.60 -6.08 2.30
CA SER A 95 7.28 -4.88 1.79
C SER A 95 8.30 -4.33 2.79
N TRP A 96 8.10 -4.57 4.08
CA TRP A 96 8.98 -4.11 5.13
C TRP A 96 10.32 -4.85 5.12
N ALA A 97 10.30 -6.19 5.08
CA ALA A 97 11.53 -6.99 4.99
C ALA A 97 12.28 -6.66 3.69
N LYS A 98 11.58 -6.59 2.55
CA LYS A 98 12.14 -6.18 1.26
C LYS A 98 12.80 -4.80 1.32
N LYS A 99 12.16 -3.83 1.97
CA LYS A 99 12.73 -2.49 2.17
C LYS A 99 14.00 -2.55 3.01
N ARG A 100 14.01 -3.30 4.13
CA ARG A 100 15.22 -3.44 4.96
C ARG A 100 16.36 -4.12 4.20
N ALA A 101 16.07 -5.20 3.48
CA ALA A 101 17.06 -5.87 2.64
C ALA A 101 17.62 -4.92 1.57
N SER A 102 16.77 -4.10 0.94
CA SER A 102 17.23 -3.10 -0.03
C SER A 102 18.11 -2.02 0.60
N VAL A 103 17.81 -1.58 1.82
CA VAL A 103 18.63 -0.60 2.55
C VAL A 103 19.98 -1.21 2.93
N SER A 104 19.97 -2.45 3.43
CA SER A 104 21.21 -3.18 3.76
C SER A 104 22.10 -3.34 2.53
N LYS A 105 21.53 -3.79 1.41
CA LYS A 105 22.26 -3.91 0.14
C LYS A 105 22.81 -2.57 -0.33
N ARG A 106 22.03 -1.49 -0.22
CA ARG A 106 22.49 -0.14 -0.59
C ARG A 106 23.62 0.39 0.29
N ARG A 107 23.68 -0.01 1.55
CA ARG A 107 24.78 0.32 2.46
C ARG A 107 26.05 -0.47 2.14
N SER A 108 25.92 -1.70 1.64
CA SER A 108 27.05 -2.57 1.32
C SER A 108 27.62 -2.38 -0.09
N LEU A 109 27.05 -1.51 -0.94
CA LEU A 109 27.49 -1.37 -2.33
C LEU A 109 28.89 -0.76 -2.44
N ASN A 110 29.72 -1.38 -3.29
CA ASN A 110 31.01 -0.82 -3.67
C ASN A 110 30.83 0.35 -4.69
N ASP A 111 31.85 1.19 -4.87
CA ASP A 111 31.81 2.35 -5.78
C ASP A 111 31.46 1.97 -7.23
N PHE A 112 32.03 0.87 -7.73
CA PHE A 112 31.71 0.33 -9.04
C PHE A 112 30.21 -0.01 -9.17
N GLU A 113 29.64 -0.68 -8.18
CA GLU A 113 28.22 -1.05 -8.17
C GLU A 113 27.32 0.20 -8.07
N ARG A 114 27.76 1.24 -7.36
CA ARG A 114 27.07 2.55 -7.31
C ARG A 114 27.03 3.20 -8.69
N PHE A 115 28.11 3.10 -9.47
CA PHE A 115 28.15 3.56 -10.86
C PHE A 115 27.19 2.76 -11.75
N SER A 116 27.19 1.43 -11.67
CA SER A 116 26.24 0.58 -12.41
C SER A 116 24.78 0.95 -12.09
N VAL A 117 24.45 1.14 -10.80
CA VAL A 117 23.12 1.60 -10.36
C VAL A 117 22.76 2.96 -10.97
N LEU A 118 23.70 3.89 -11.09
CA LEU A 118 23.47 5.19 -11.72
C LEU A 118 23.15 5.03 -13.21
N VAL A 119 23.90 4.20 -13.93
CA VAL A 119 23.66 3.90 -15.35
C VAL A 119 22.29 3.27 -15.56
N TYR A 120 21.94 2.23 -14.81
CA TYR A 120 20.61 1.60 -14.89
C TYR A 120 19.47 2.57 -14.54
N LYS A 121 19.68 3.49 -13.59
CA LYS A 121 18.71 4.56 -13.29
C LYS A 121 18.55 5.56 -14.43
N LYS A 122 19.60 5.87 -15.20
CA LYS A 122 19.49 6.71 -16.40
C LYS A 122 18.66 5.98 -17.46
N GLN A 123 19.03 4.75 -17.80
CA GLN A 123 18.31 3.92 -18.78
C GLN A 123 16.81 3.78 -18.46
N ARG A 124 16.47 3.47 -17.19
CA ARG A 124 15.07 3.36 -16.74
C ARG A 124 14.30 4.67 -16.90
N ARG A 125 14.90 5.81 -16.55
CA ARG A 125 14.27 7.13 -16.71
C ARG A 125 14.07 7.48 -18.17
N ASP A 126 15.01 7.13 -19.04
CA ASP A 126 14.91 7.40 -20.47
C ASP A 126 13.79 6.58 -21.10
N ALA A 127 13.69 5.29 -20.77
CA ALA A 127 12.59 4.43 -21.20
C ALA A 127 11.22 4.97 -20.74
N ALA A 128 11.10 5.36 -19.46
CA ALA A 128 9.87 5.93 -18.92
C ALA A 128 9.51 7.28 -19.57
N ARG A 129 10.49 8.15 -19.84
CA ARG A 129 10.25 9.42 -20.53
C ARG A 129 9.76 9.21 -21.96
N LYS A 130 10.34 8.24 -22.67
CA LYS A 130 9.90 7.88 -24.03
C LYS A 130 8.48 7.34 -24.04
N SER A 131 8.12 6.43 -23.12
CA SER A 131 6.75 5.90 -23.04
C SER A 131 5.73 6.98 -22.67
N LEU A 132 6.06 7.85 -21.70
CA LEU A 132 5.21 8.97 -21.31
C LEU A 132 5.04 9.99 -22.44
N ALA A 133 6.10 10.31 -23.19
CA ALA A 133 6.00 11.19 -24.34
C ALA A 133 5.09 10.59 -25.42
N LYS A 134 5.19 9.29 -25.68
CA LYS A 134 4.32 8.59 -26.64
C LYS A 134 2.85 8.61 -26.18
N ALA A 135 2.60 8.34 -24.90
CA ALA A 135 1.26 8.39 -24.30
C ALA A 135 0.65 9.81 -24.27
N LYS A 136 1.48 10.83 -24.01
CA LYS A 136 1.05 12.24 -24.08
C LYS A 136 0.71 12.65 -25.50
N LYS A 137 1.54 12.25 -26.48
CA LYS A 137 1.26 12.48 -27.91
C LYS A 137 -0.04 11.80 -28.33
N SER A 138 -0.23 10.52 -27.99
CA SER A 138 -1.49 9.84 -28.29
C SER A 138 -2.67 10.53 -27.62
N ALA A 139 -2.60 10.86 -26.33
CA ALA A 139 -3.67 11.57 -25.62
C ALA A 139 -3.95 12.97 -26.19
N HIS A 140 -2.94 13.69 -26.66
CA HIS A 140 -3.12 14.98 -27.33
C HIS A 140 -3.81 14.82 -28.68
N VAL A 141 -3.40 13.84 -29.49
CA VAL A 141 -4.05 13.50 -30.76
C VAL A 141 -5.51 13.08 -30.54
N THR A 142 -5.79 12.25 -29.52
CA THR A 142 -7.18 11.84 -29.21
C THR A 142 -8.05 13.01 -28.76
N LYS A 143 -7.49 13.99 -28.05
CA LYS A 143 -8.21 15.22 -27.67
C LYS A 143 -8.46 16.14 -28.86
N ILE A 144 -7.49 16.28 -29.75
CA ILE A 144 -7.66 17.06 -30.99
C ILE A 144 -8.73 16.40 -31.88
N SER A 145 -8.71 15.08 -32.04
CA SER A 145 -9.73 14.38 -32.82
C SER A 145 -11.11 14.44 -32.19
N ALA A 146 -11.21 14.46 -30.85
CA ALA A 146 -12.50 14.64 -30.15
C ALA A 146 -13.07 16.07 -30.28
N SER A 147 -12.21 17.08 -30.43
CA SER A 147 -12.65 18.46 -30.70
C SER A 147 -13.00 18.76 -32.17
N LEU A 148 -12.70 17.84 -33.09
CA LEU A 148 -12.98 17.98 -34.53
C LEU A 148 -14.23 17.23 -35.01
N ILE A 149 -14.98 16.59 -34.11
CA ILE A 149 -16.31 16.08 -34.43
C ILE A 149 -17.29 17.25 -34.26
N PRO A 150 -17.96 17.74 -35.32
CA PRO A 150 -19.02 18.72 -35.17
C PRO A 150 -20.13 18.10 -34.31
N ALA A 151 -20.54 18.78 -33.24
CA ALA A 151 -21.76 18.42 -32.54
C ALA A 151 -22.89 18.32 -33.59
N PRO A 152 -23.68 17.24 -33.64
CA PRO A 152 -24.77 17.14 -34.59
C PRO A 152 -25.75 18.29 -34.33
N ALA A 153 -26.00 19.09 -35.36
CA ALA A 153 -26.90 20.23 -35.28
C ALA A 153 -28.37 19.78 -35.19
N CYS A 154 -29.08 20.40 -34.24
CA CYS A 154 -30.49 20.79 -34.24
C CYS A 154 -31.62 19.74 -34.09
N LEU A 155 -32.41 19.90 -33.02
CA LEU A 155 -33.89 20.03 -32.94
C LEU A 155 -34.25 19.90 -31.44
N THR A 156 -34.95 20.78 -30.73
CA THR A 156 -35.88 21.87 -31.04
C THR A 156 -35.88 22.92 -29.92
N ARG A 157 -36.14 24.16 -30.33
CA ARG A 157 -36.66 25.29 -29.56
C ARG A 157 -37.98 24.95 -28.86
N GLN A 158 -38.12 25.24 -27.57
CA GLN A 158 -39.39 25.59 -26.94
C GLN A 158 -39.18 26.82 -26.05
N ASP A 159 -39.78 27.91 -26.48
CA ASP A 159 -39.94 29.16 -25.76
C ASP A 159 -40.95 28.94 -24.60
N LYS A 160 -40.56 29.34 -23.38
CA LYS A 160 -41.53 29.74 -22.35
C LYS A 160 -40.91 30.90 -21.58
N GLY A 161 -41.37 32.10 -21.91
CA GLY A 161 -41.11 33.27 -21.11
C GLY A 161 -41.95 33.21 -19.84
N ASP A 162 -41.38 33.74 -18.77
CA ASP A 162 -42.10 34.44 -17.72
C ASP A 162 -41.23 35.62 -17.31
N ASP A 163 -41.76 36.81 -17.54
CA ASP A 163 -41.18 38.09 -17.16
C ASP A 163 -41.14 38.24 -15.63
N HIS A 164 -40.01 38.70 -15.08
CA HIS A 164 -40.05 39.50 -13.86
C HIS A 164 -39.00 40.62 -13.89
N VAL A 165 -39.54 41.82 -13.81
CA VAL A 165 -38.97 43.18 -13.87
C VAL A 165 -37.78 43.45 -12.94
N ASP A 166 -36.89 44.29 -13.47
CA ASP A 166 -35.64 44.86 -12.94
C ASP A 166 -35.69 45.48 -11.54
N THR A 167 -34.53 45.52 -10.86
CA THR A 167 -33.91 46.76 -10.36
C THR A 167 -32.55 46.49 -9.70
N GLY A 168 -31.57 47.38 -9.95
CA GLY A 168 -30.47 47.62 -9.02
C GLY A 168 -29.06 47.32 -9.54
N ALA A 169 -28.47 48.30 -10.21
CA ALA A 169 -27.03 48.38 -10.41
C ALA A 169 -26.31 48.63 -9.06
N GLU A 170 -25.39 47.76 -8.66
CA GLU A 170 -24.29 48.15 -7.77
C GLU A 170 -23.04 47.29 -8.05
N TYR A 171 -21.92 47.99 -8.27
CA TYR A 171 -20.60 47.44 -8.55
C TYR A 171 -19.83 47.35 -7.22
N ARG A 172 -19.15 46.21 -6.94
CA ARG A 172 -17.88 46.00 -6.17
C ARG A 172 -17.87 44.66 -5.38
N PRO A 173 -16.71 44.18 -4.88
CA PRO A 173 -15.73 43.34 -5.56
C PRO A 173 -15.64 41.92 -4.91
N LEU A 174 -14.87 41.01 -5.51
CA LEU A 174 -14.69 39.61 -5.07
C LEU A 174 -14.32 39.45 -3.59
N PRO A 175 -14.85 38.39 -2.92
CA PRO A 175 -13.95 37.56 -2.13
C PRO A 175 -14.21 36.04 -2.20
N PHE A 176 -13.09 35.32 -2.30
CA PHE A 176 -12.79 34.02 -1.69
C PHE A 176 -13.67 32.79 -1.93
N PHE A 177 -13.11 31.90 -2.75
CA PHE A 177 -13.30 30.45 -2.83
C PHE A 177 -13.75 29.78 -1.51
N SER A 178 -14.89 29.08 -1.55
CA SER A 178 -15.22 27.98 -0.64
C SER A 178 -15.98 26.91 -1.43
N VAL A 179 -15.35 25.76 -1.63
CA VAL A 179 -15.94 24.57 -2.28
C VAL A 179 -16.47 23.65 -1.18
N PRO A 180 -17.74 23.21 -1.21
CA PRO A 180 -18.22 22.16 -0.31
C PRO A 180 -17.72 20.78 -0.77
N ILE A 181 -17.04 20.07 0.13
CA ILE A 181 -16.59 18.68 -0.04
C ILE A 181 -17.80 17.76 0.23
N VAL A 182 -18.43 17.27 -0.83
CA VAL A 182 -19.43 16.20 -0.73
C VAL A 182 -18.69 14.86 -0.58
N HIS A 183 -18.93 14.20 0.56
CA HIS A 183 -18.47 12.85 0.85
C HIS A 183 -19.25 11.81 0.02
N GLY A 184 -18.53 10.94 -0.67
CA GLY A 184 -19.10 9.79 -1.37
C GLY A 184 -18.00 8.82 -1.80
N ILE A 185 -17.42 8.10 -0.84
CA ILE A 185 -16.42 7.05 -1.09
C ILE A 185 -17.15 5.78 -1.54
N CYS A 186 -17.01 5.40 -2.81
CA CYS A 186 -17.45 4.11 -3.33
C CYS A 186 -16.64 2.96 -2.69
N PRO A 187 -17.27 1.82 -2.34
CA PRO A 187 -16.60 0.68 -1.73
C PRO A 187 -15.71 -0.09 -2.71
N ILE A 188 -14.58 -0.57 -2.19
CA ILE A 188 -13.50 -1.29 -2.90
C ILE A 188 -13.95 -2.61 -3.56
N SER A 189 -15.14 -3.11 -3.25
CA SER A 189 -15.72 -4.32 -3.86
C SER A 189 -15.94 -4.18 -5.37
N ASP A 190 -16.34 -3.00 -5.82
CA ASP A 190 -16.78 -2.79 -7.21
C ASP A 190 -15.59 -2.69 -8.18
N ILE A 191 -14.41 -2.34 -7.66
CA ILE A 191 -13.15 -2.28 -8.43
C ILE A 191 -12.65 -3.70 -8.76
N ILE A 192 -12.83 -4.66 -7.85
CA ILE A 192 -12.38 -6.04 -8.05
C ILE A 192 -13.28 -6.73 -9.09
N ASP A 193 -14.58 -6.45 -9.07
CA ASP A 193 -15.53 -7.04 -10.00
C ASP A 193 -15.39 -6.46 -11.43
N LEU A 194 -15.02 -5.17 -11.55
CA LEU A 194 -14.66 -4.54 -12.82
C LEU A 194 -13.37 -5.13 -13.41
N MET A 195 -12.36 -5.38 -12.56
CA MET A 195 -11.08 -5.98 -12.97
C MET A 195 -11.24 -7.43 -13.44
N SER A 196 -12.13 -8.20 -12.80
CA SER A 196 -12.42 -9.59 -13.20
C SER A 196 -13.12 -9.67 -14.56
N ARG A 197 -14.13 -8.81 -14.78
CA ARG A 197 -14.87 -8.74 -16.05
C ARG A 197 -14.01 -8.27 -17.21
N SER A 198 -13.12 -7.30 -16.99
CA SER A 198 -12.17 -6.87 -18.01
C SER A 198 -11.14 -7.96 -18.35
N TYR A 199 -10.67 -8.72 -17.37
CA TYR A 199 -9.70 -9.80 -17.62
C TYR A 199 -10.32 -10.96 -18.40
N LEU A 200 -11.54 -11.37 -18.06
CA LEU A 200 -12.29 -12.39 -18.80
C LEU A 200 -12.65 -11.97 -20.24
N ALA A 201 -12.96 -10.69 -20.45
CA ALA A 201 -13.20 -10.15 -21.79
C ALA A 201 -11.93 -10.16 -22.66
N ILE A 202 -10.77 -9.82 -22.07
CA ILE A 202 -9.47 -9.85 -22.76
C ILE A 202 -9.05 -11.30 -23.07
N VAL A 203 -9.27 -12.25 -22.16
CA VAL A 203 -8.95 -13.67 -22.38
C VAL A 203 -9.86 -14.30 -23.45
N ARG A 204 -11.14 -13.92 -23.52
CA ARG A 204 -12.06 -14.32 -24.61
C ARG A 204 -11.69 -13.71 -25.97
N ALA A 205 -11.22 -12.46 -25.99
CA ALA A 205 -10.78 -11.81 -27.23
C ALA A 205 -9.51 -12.43 -27.83
N LEU A 206 -8.61 -12.97 -26.98
CA LEU A 206 -7.38 -13.62 -27.41
C LEU A 206 -7.55 -15.08 -27.84
N SER A 207 -8.65 -15.73 -27.45
CA SER A 207 -8.96 -17.12 -27.82
C SER A 207 -9.81 -17.26 -29.10
N GLY A 208 -10.31 -16.14 -29.66
CA GLY A 208 -11.15 -16.12 -30.87
C GLY A 208 -10.43 -15.78 -32.18
N LEU A 209 -9.10 -15.63 -32.18
CA LEU A 209 -8.30 -15.29 -33.39
C LEU A 209 -7.53 -16.51 -33.96
N GLY A 210 -8.08 -17.71 -33.77
CA GLY A 210 -7.43 -18.97 -34.11
C GLY A 210 -8.36 -20.03 -34.70
N GLN A 211 -9.35 -19.63 -35.52
CA GLN A 211 -10.01 -20.45 -36.53
C GLN A 211 -10.26 -19.62 -37.77
#